data_AF-A0A1Y3U5N6-F1
#
_entry.id   AF-A0A1Y3U5N6-F1
#
_cell.length_a   1.000
_cell.length_b   1.000
_cell.length_c   1.000
_cell.angle_alpha   90.00
_cell.angle_beta   90.00
_cell.angle_gamma   90.00
#
_symmetry.space_group_name_H-M   'P 1'
#
loop_
_entity.id
_entity.type
_entity.pdbx_description
1 polymer ?
#
loop_
_entity_poly.entity_id
_entity_poly.type
_entity_poly.pdbx_seq_one_letter_code
_entity_poly.pdbx_strand_id
1 'polypeptide(L)'
;MDLLRINEQEGQFLKNGVWIPICDIERDDLLELIRATASNDHVGLVECNGDTPIRDPISMTIYEQVYKVLNDLDANRATYLASIDEEFDRLEREYGLT
;
A
#
# COMPACT_ATOMS: atom_id res chain seq x y z
N MET A 1 7.57 -5.94 5.21
CA MET A 1 6.33 -6.64 5.60
C MET A 1 5.53 -6.93 4.35
N ASP A 2 5.13 -8.17 4.09
CA ASP A 2 4.35 -8.49 2.89
C ASP A 2 2.89 -8.05 3.07
N LEU A 3 2.32 -7.35 2.08
CA LEU A 3 0.96 -6.84 2.12
C LEU A 3 0.08 -7.40 1.01
N LEU A 4 0.65 -7.61 -0.17
CA LEU A 4 -0.04 -8.17 -1.33
C LEU A 4 0.74 -9.36 -1.88
N ARG A 5 0.01 -10.43 -2.22
CA ARG A 5 0.58 -11.59 -2.90
C ARG A 5 -0.38 -12.16 -3.92
N ILE A 6 0.16 -12.98 -4.82
CA ILE A 6 -0.61 -13.82 -5.72
C ILE A 6 -0.26 -15.27 -5.40
N ASN A 7 -1.27 -16.07 -5.04
CA ASN A 7 -1.10 -17.47 -4.72
C ASN A 7 -2.13 -18.30 -5.49
N GLU A 8 -1.71 -19.36 -6.16
CA GLU A 8 -2.60 -20.23 -6.96
C GLU A 8 -3.50 -19.45 -7.95
N GLN A 9 -2.97 -18.37 -8.55
CA GLN A 9 -3.69 -17.44 -9.45
C GLN A 9 -4.82 -16.66 -8.78
N GLU A 10 -4.79 -16.51 -7.46
CA GLU A 10 -5.68 -15.66 -6.68
C GLU A 10 -4.89 -14.51 -6.05
N GLY A 11 -5.37 -13.28 -6.26
CA GLY A 11 -4.85 -12.09 -5.60
C GLY A 11 -5.31 -12.04 -4.15
N GLN A 12 -4.38 -11.83 -3.22
CA GLN A 12 -4.65 -11.83 -1.79
C GLN A 12 -3.97 -10.64 -1.09
N PHE A 13 -4.59 -10.16 -0.02
CA PHE A 13 -4.03 -9.15 0.88
C PHE A 13 -3.88 -9.69 2.30
N LEU A 14 -2.92 -9.15 3.04
CA LEU A 14 -2.67 -9.53 4.43
C LEU A 14 -3.57 -8.74 5.39
N LYS A 15 -4.41 -9.44 6.16
CA LYS A 15 -5.27 -8.90 7.21
C LYS A 15 -5.07 -9.67 8.50
N ASN A 16 -4.64 -9.00 9.58
CA ASN A 16 -4.43 -9.64 10.89
C ASN A 16 -3.58 -10.93 10.85
N GLY A 17 -2.56 -10.96 9.98
CA GLY A 17 -1.68 -12.13 9.80
C GLY A 17 -2.27 -13.26 8.95
N VAL A 18 -3.46 -13.08 8.38
CA VAL A 18 -4.14 -14.03 7.50
C VAL A 18 -4.24 -13.45 6.10
N TRP A 19 -4.05 -14.29 5.09
CA TRP A 19 -4.22 -13.91 3.70
C TRP A 19 -5.67 -14.07 3.28
N ILE A 20 -6.26 -12.98 2.84
CA ILE A 20 -7.66 -12.88 2.45
C ILE A 20 -7.74 -12.60 0.94
N PRO A 21 -8.69 -13.21 0.21
CA PRO A 21 -8.91 -12.90 -1.19
C PRO A 21 -9.18 -11.40 -1.39
N ILE A 22 -8.56 -10.81 -2.41
CA ILE A 22 -8.71 -9.37 -2.71
C ILE A 22 -10.15 -8.96 -3.01
N CYS A 23 -11.01 -9.91 -3.40
CA CYS A 23 -12.43 -9.66 -3.63
C CYS A 23 -13.20 -9.37 -2.34
N ASP A 24 -12.70 -9.82 -1.19
CA ASP A 24 -13.32 -9.62 0.12
C ASP A 24 -12.82 -8.34 0.80
N ILE A 25 -12.09 -7.49 0.07
CA ILE A 25 -11.51 -6.27 0.62
C ILE A 25 -12.59 -5.26 1.01
N GLU A 26 -12.53 -4.78 2.24
CA GLU A 26 -13.42 -3.73 2.74
C GLU A 26 -12.72 -2.37 2.80
N ARG A 27 -13.49 -1.32 3.06
CA ARG A 27 -12.94 0.04 3.20
C ARG A 27 -11.87 0.13 4.29
N ASP A 28 -12.12 -0.50 5.43
CA ASP A 28 -11.20 -0.42 6.58
C ASP A 28 -9.91 -1.19 6.28
N ASP A 29 -9.99 -2.28 5.52
CA ASP A 29 -8.81 -3.03 5.06
C ASP A 29 -7.91 -2.17 4.16
N LEU A 30 -8.50 -1.39 3.24
CA LEU A 30 -7.75 -0.45 2.41
C LEU A 30 -7.01 0.59 3.26
N LEU A 31 -7.67 1.12 4.30
CA LEU A 31 -7.05 2.08 5.21
C LEU A 31 -5.89 1.46 5.99
N GLU A 32 -6.04 0.21 6.45
CA GLU A 32 -4.97 -0.52 7.12
C GLU A 32 -3.79 -0.80 6.21
N LEU A 33 -4.04 -1.19 4.95
CA LEU A 33 -2.99 -1.40 3.95
C LEU A 33 -2.19 -0.12 3.68
N ILE A 34 -2.88 1.01 3.49
CA ILE A 34 -2.24 2.32 3.30
C ILE A 34 -1.39 2.70 4.51
N ARG A 35 -1.93 2.53 5.73
CA ARG A 35 -1.20 2.80 6.97
C ARG A 35 0.03 1.91 7.12
N ALA A 36 -0.09 0.62 6.77
CA ALA A 36 1.01 -0.31 6.81
C ALA A 36 2.12 0.09 5.82
N THR A 37 1.78 0.48 4.59
CA THR A 37 2.74 0.98 3.60
C THR A 37 3.44 2.26 4.05
N ALA A 38 2.71 3.19 4.69
CA ALA A 38 3.30 4.44 5.16
C ALA A 38 4.21 4.25 6.38
N SER A 39 3.90 3.28 7.26
CA SER A 39 4.59 3.12 8.55
C SER A 39 5.77 2.15 8.52
N ASN A 40 5.91 1.35 7.46
CA ASN A 40 6.98 0.37 7.31
C ASN A 40 8.00 0.85 6.27
N ASP A 41 9.29 0.66 6.56
CA ASP A 41 10.37 1.04 5.64
C ASP A 41 10.30 0.30 4.31
N HIS A 42 9.90 -0.97 4.33
CA HIS A 42 9.72 -1.76 3.11
C HIS A 42 8.48 -2.65 3.22
N VAL A 43 7.66 -2.61 2.18
CA VAL A 43 6.52 -3.51 2.01
C VAL A 43 6.71 -4.46 0.83
N GLY A 44 6.29 -5.71 1.02
CA GLY A 44 6.28 -6.71 -0.05
C GLY A 44 4.97 -6.61 -0.83
N LEU A 45 5.08 -6.23 -2.09
CA LEU A 45 3.98 -6.12 -3.03
C LEU A 45 4.31 -6.96 -4.27
N VAL A 46 3.52 -7.99 -4.55
CA VAL A 46 3.70 -8.81 -5.76
C VAL A 46 2.94 -8.18 -6.91
N GLU A 47 3.62 -7.85 -8.01
CA GLU A 47 2.97 -7.36 -9.23
C GLU A 47 2.16 -8.48 -9.91
N CYS A 48 0.98 -8.13 -10.45
CA CYS A 48 0.24 -9.01 -11.34
C CYS A 48 0.79 -8.86 -12.77
N ASN A 49 1.45 -9.90 -13.27
CA ASN A 49 2.02 -9.93 -14.63
C ASN A 49 1.88 -11.33 -15.27
N GLY A 50 2.54 -11.55 -16.40
CA GLY A 50 2.45 -12.83 -17.13
C GLY A 50 2.95 -14.04 -16.34
N ASP A 51 3.87 -13.86 -15.40
CA ASP A 51 4.45 -14.91 -14.55
C ASP A 51 3.59 -15.19 -13.30
N THR A 52 2.87 -14.17 -12.83
CA THR A 52 1.97 -14.21 -11.67
C THR A 52 0.55 -13.77 -12.06
N PRO A 53 -0.14 -14.50 -12.96
CA PRO A 53 -1.46 -14.08 -13.41
C PRO A 53 -2.54 -14.35 -12.36
N ILE A 54 -3.48 -13.43 -12.22
CA ILE A 54 -4.72 -13.66 -11.48
C ILE A 54 -5.78 -14.17 -12.47
N ARG A 55 -6.42 -15.29 -12.13
CA ARG A 55 -7.37 -15.97 -13.02
C ARG A 55 -8.69 -15.23 -13.18
N ASP A 56 -9.21 -14.69 -12.08
CA ASP A 56 -10.50 -14.00 -12.08
C ASP A 56 -10.33 -12.52 -12.50
N PRO A 57 -10.99 -12.05 -13.58
CA PRO A 57 -10.80 -10.68 -14.07
C PRO A 57 -11.25 -9.59 -13.10
N ILE A 58 -12.25 -9.87 -12.25
CA ILE A 58 -12.73 -8.90 -11.25
C ILE A 58 -11.67 -8.77 -10.16
N SER A 59 -11.23 -9.90 -9.60
CA SER A 59 -10.12 -10.01 -8.65
C SER A 59 -8.86 -9.30 -9.17
N MET A 60 -8.49 -9.58 -10.43
CA MET A 60 -7.34 -8.95 -11.10
C MET A 60 -7.48 -7.43 -11.13
N THR A 61 -8.63 -6.91 -11.56
CA THR A 61 -8.88 -5.47 -11.63
C THR A 61 -8.76 -4.80 -10.27
N ILE A 62 -9.36 -5.39 -9.22
CA ILE A 62 -9.27 -4.85 -7.86
C ILE A 62 -7.80 -4.88 -7.39
N TYR A 63 -7.13 -6.02 -7.57
CA TYR A 63 -5.75 -6.21 -7.17
C TYR A 63 -4.79 -5.20 -7.82
N GLU A 64 -4.88 -5.00 -9.14
CA GLU A 64 -4.05 -4.04 -9.86
C GLU A 64 -4.22 -2.61 -9.36
N GLN A 65 -5.46 -2.20 -9.05
CA GLN A 65 -5.72 -0.86 -8.51
C GLN A 65 -5.14 -0.70 -7.10
N VAL A 66 -5.32 -1.69 -6.23
CA VAL A 66 -4.74 -1.66 -4.88
C VAL A 66 -3.22 -1.67 -4.96
N TYR A 67 -2.64 -2.56 -5.77
CA TYR A 67 -1.19 -2.65 -6.00
C TYR A 67 -0.62 -1.30 -6.46
N LYS A 68 -1.25 -0.66 -7.45
CA LYS A 68 -0.79 0.64 -7.96
C LYS A 68 -0.73 1.70 -6.86
N VAL A 69 -1.79 1.83 -6.05
CA VAL A 69 -1.85 2.82 -4.98
C VAL A 69 -0.77 2.55 -3.92
N LEU A 70 -0.60 1.30 -3.49
CA LEU A 70 0.41 0.95 -2.48
C LEU A 70 1.83 1.10 -3.02
N ASN A 71 2.08 0.71 -4.26
CA ASN A 71 3.38 0.84 -4.91
C ASN A 71 3.77 2.31 -5.11
N ASP A 72 2.82 3.15 -5.56
CA ASP A 72 3.06 4.59 -5.69
C ASP A 72 3.37 5.23 -4.32
N LEU A 73 2.66 4.80 -3.26
CA LEU A 73 2.91 5.27 -1.91
C LEU A 73 4.29 4.84 -1.38
N ASP A 74 4.68 3.58 -1.58
CA ASP A 74 6.00 3.08 -1.15
C ASP A 74 7.13 3.79 -1.91
N ALA A 75 6.99 3.93 -3.24
CA ALA A 75 7.99 4.58 -4.09
C ALA A 75 8.18 6.07 -3.78
N ASN A 76 7.11 6.77 -3.40
CA ASN A 76 7.13 8.21 -3.14
C ASN A 76 7.17 8.56 -1.64
N ARG A 77 7.23 7.57 -0.75
CA ARG A 77 7.18 7.79 0.72
C ARG A 77 8.21 8.81 1.19
N ALA A 78 9.45 8.70 0.73
CA ALA A 78 10.53 9.62 1.10
C ALA A 78 10.22 11.07 0.69
N THR A 79 9.64 11.26 -0.49
CA THR A 79 9.22 12.57 -0.98
C THR A 79 8.10 13.15 -0.11
N TYR A 80 7.10 12.34 0.23
CA TYR A 80 5.99 12.78 1.08
C TYR A 80 6.46 13.13 2.50
N LEU A 81 7.36 12.33 3.08
CA LEU A 81 7.95 12.63 4.39
C LEU A 81 8.77 13.93 4.36
N ALA A 82 9.61 14.12 3.33
CA ALA A 82 10.37 15.36 3.19
C ALA A 82 9.47 16.60 3.06
N SER A 83 8.37 16.51 2.31
CA SER A 83 7.40 17.61 2.21
C SER A 83 6.70 17.90 3.54
N ILE A 84 6.42 16.88 4.36
CA ILE A 84 5.85 17.04 5.69
C ILE A 84 6.86 17.74 6.61
N ASP A 85 8.11 17.31 6.62
CA ASP A 85 9.16 17.91 7.44
C ASP A 85 9.38 19.39 7.06
N GLU A 86 9.43 19.72 5.77
CA GLU A 86 9.50 21.11 5.29
C GLU A 86 8.31 21.97 5.75
N GLU A 87 7.11 21.40 5.78
CA GLU A 87 5.91 22.09 6.25
C GLU A 87 5.92 22.31 7.76
N PHE A 88 6.37 21.32 8.55
CA PHE A 88 6.58 21.47 9.98
C PHE A 88 7.63 22.54 10.28
N ASP A 89 8.80 22.50 9.63
CA ASP A 89 9.85 23.50 9.77
C ASP A 89 9.34 24.91 9.47
N ARG A 90 8.52 25.06 8.43
CA ARG A 90 7.90 26.35 8.07
C ARG A 90 6.97 26.83 9.18
N LEU A 91 6.12 25.96 9.70
CA LEU A 91 5.16 26.29 10.76
C LEU A 91 5.89 26.63 12.08
N GLU A 92 6.93 25.89 12.46
CA GLU A 92 7.71 26.18 13.66
C GLU A 92 8.33 27.58 13.62
N ARG A 93 8.87 27.99 12.47
CA ARG A 93 9.38 29.36 12.26
C ARG A 93 8.26 30.41 12.30
N GLU A 94 7.09 30.11 11.75
CA GLU A 94 5.94 31.03 11.74
C GLU A 94 5.40 31.28 13.16
N TYR A 95 5.33 30.24 13.98
CA TYR A 95 4.81 30.32 15.35
C TYR A 95 5.89 30.59 16.43
N GLY A 96 7.15 30.74 16.03
CA GLY A 96 8.27 31.04 16.95
C GLY A 96 8.56 29.93 17.96
N LEU A 97 8.35 28.68 17.55
CA LEU A 97 8.64 27.48 18.34
C LEU A 97 10.11 27.05 18.23
N THR A 98 10.86 27.65 17.31
CA THR A 98 12.31 27.57 17.13
C THR A 98 12.95 28.94 16.92
#